data_AF-A0A133YRN8-F1
#
_entry.id   AF-A0A133YRN8-F1
#
_cell.length_a   1.000
_cell.length_b   1.000
_cell.length_c   1.000
_cell.angle_alpha   90.00
_cell.angle_beta   90.00
_cell.angle_gamma   90.00
#
_symmetry.space_group_name_H-M   'P 1'
#
loop_
_entity.id
_entity.type
_entity.pdbx_description
1 polymer ?
#
loop_
_entity_poly.entity_id
_entity_poly.type
_entity_poly.pdbx_seq_one_letter_code
_entity_poly.pdbx_strand_id
1 'polypeptide(L)'
;MNLVFNVDYQTRFGEDIMLNLIEDGTVKKHRMSTVDGLRWSFQWQFSGDCDVLNYYYSVEYTGGSERHEWTTLTHRLELNANQASDYTLYDRWTDIPEDAYLY
;
A
#
# COMPACT_ATOMS: atom_id res chain seq x y z
N MET A 1 3.56 2.85 -17.68
CA MET A 1 3.19 3.95 -16.76
C MET A 1 4.00 3.81 -15.48
N ASN A 2 4.37 4.92 -14.83
CA ASN A 2 4.99 4.90 -13.51
C ASN A 2 3.92 5.15 -12.45
N LEU A 3 3.77 4.22 -11.52
CA LEU A 3 2.93 4.36 -10.34
C LEU A 3 3.82 4.62 -9.14
N VAL A 4 3.60 5.72 -8.44
CA VAL A 4 4.32 6.06 -7.22
C VAL A 4 3.31 6.03 -6.08
N PHE A 5 3.43 5.02 -5.23
CA PHE A 5 2.61 4.88 -4.03
C PHE A 5 3.33 5.57 -2.88
N ASN A 6 2.64 6.48 -2.20
CA ASN A 6 3.15 7.15 -1.01
C ASN A 6 2.15 6.96 0.12
N VAL A 7 2.62 6.49 1.26
CA VAL A 7 1.83 6.38 2.49
C VAL A 7 2.59 7.03 3.64
N ASP A 8 1.88 7.86 4.39
CA ASP A 8 2.41 8.48 5.61
C ASP A 8 2.10 7.57 6.80
N TYR A 9 3.13 6.92 7.34
CA TYR A 9 3.04 6.03 8.50
C TYR A 9 4.37 5.98 9.24
N GLN A 10 4.29 6.20 10.55
CA GLN A 10 5.45 6.19 11.43
C GLN A 10 5.71 4.75 11.92
N THR A 11 6.67 4.08 11.29
CA THR A 11 7.17 2.78 11.72
C THR A 11 8.13 2.90 12.90
N ARG A 12 8.11 1.92 13.79
CA ARG A 12 9.10 1.68 14.83
C ARG A 12 10.29 0.91 14.27
N PHE A 13 11.37 0.87 15.05
CA PHE A 13 12.57 0.15 14.67
C PHE A 13 12.29 -1.35 14.44
N GLY A 14 12.59 -1.84 13.24
CA GLY A 14 12.36 -3.24 12.83
C GLY A 14 11.01 -3.51 12.17
N GLU A 15 10.18 -2.47 11.98
CA GLU A 15 8.94 -2.52 11.19
C GLU A 15 9.21 -2.06 9.75
N ASP A 16 8.60 -2.76 8.80
CA ASP A 16 8.65 -2.46 7.37
C ASP A 16 7.25 -2.40 6.79
N ILE A 17 6.99 -1.42 5.92
CA ILE A 17 5.73 -1.38 5.18
C ILE A 17 5.83 -2.19 3.90
N MET A 18 4.82 -3.01 3.68
CA MET A 18 4.63 -3.82 2.49
C MET A 18 3.38 -3.36 1.76
N LEU A 19 3.52 -3.11 0.46
CA LEU A 19 2.43 -2.88 -0.47
C LEU A 19 1.96 -4.24 -1.02
N ASN A 20 0.70 -4.57 -0.80
CA ASN A 20 0.07 -5.79 -1.29
C ASN A 20 -0.80 -5.43 -2.49
N LEU A 21 -0.36 -5.85 -3.68
CA LEU A 21 -1.09 -5.63 -4.93
C LEU A 21 -1.90 -6.89 -5.26
N ILE A 22 -3.18 -6.74 -5.53
CA ILE A 22 -4.08 -7.84 -5.89
C ILE A 22 -4.24 -7.84 -7.42
N GLU A 23 -3.67 -8.86 -8.07
CA GLU A 23 -3.71 -9.06 -9.51
C GLU A 23 -4.25 -10.47 -9.80
N ASP A 24 -5.38 -10.57 -10.50
CA ASP A 24 -6.01 -11.85 -10.89
C ASP A 24 -6.20 -12.84 -9.70
N GLY A 25 -6.53 -12.32 -8.52
CA GLY A 25 -6.70 -13.12 -7.29
C GLY A 25 -5.40 -13.52 -6.59
N THR A 26 -4.24 -13.12 -7.12
CA THR A 26 -2.92 -13.31 -6.50
C THR A 26 -2.45 -12.03 -5.81
N VAL A 27 -1.98 -12.15 -4.57
CA VAL A 27 -1.40 -11.03 -3.82
C VAL A 27 0.12 -10.98 -4.06
N LYS A 28 0.59 -9.92 -4.71
CA LYS A 28 2.02 -9.60 -4.85
C LYS A 28 2.43 -8.62 -3.76
N LYS A 29 3.28 -9.09 -2.84
CA LYS A 29 3.85 -8.26 -1.77
C LYS A 29 5.10 -7.53 -2.25
N HIS A 30 5.16 -6.24 -2.00
CA HIS A 30 6.29 -5.39 -2.35
C HIS A 30 6.72 -4.57 -1.14
N ARG A 31 7.98 -4.72 -0.72
CA ARG A 31 8.54 -3.90 0.37
C ARG A 31 8.67 -2.45 -0.10
N MET A 32 8.04 -1.53 0.64
CA MET A 32 8.20 -0.11 0.40
C MET A 32 9.54 0.36 0.94
N SER A 33 9.99 1.52 0.46
CA SER A 33 11.21 2.17 0.96
C SER A 33 10.87 3.48 1.64
N THR A 34 11.55 3.78 2.73
CA THR A 34 11.42 5.05 3.45
C THR A 34 12.77 5.75 3.55
N VAL A 35 12.73 7.09 3.58
CA VAL A 35 13.92 7.93 3.79
C VAL A 35 14.02 8.38 5.24
N ASP A 36 12.89 8.78 5.84
CA ASP A 36 12.82 9.38 7.18
C ASP A 36 12.07 8.50 8.21
N GLY A 37 11.53 7.35 7.80
CA GLY A 37 10.70 6.48 8.66
C GLY A 37 9.28 7.01 8.92
N LEU A 38 8.93 8.17 8.34
CA LEU A 38 7.61 8.81 8.45
C LEU A 38 6.77 8.59 7.19
N ARG A 39 7.41 8.60 6.03
CA ARG A 39 6.76 8.39 4.73
C ARG A 39 7.40 7.22 4.02
N TRP A 40 6.56 6.32 3.55
CA TRP A 40 6.97 5.17 2.77
C TRP A 40 6.54 5.38 1.33
N SER A 41 7.44 5.05 0.43
CA SER A 41 7.27 5.24 -1.01
C SER A 41 7.61 3.96 -1.75
N PHE A 42 6.85 3.66 -2.80
CA PHE A 42 7.13 2.55 -3.70
C PHE A 42 6.86 2.99 -5.12
N GLN A 43 7.89 2.89 -5.95
CA GLN A 43 7.79 3.18 -7.37
C GLN A 43 7.65 1.87 -8.14
N TRP A 44 6.51 1.70 -8.80
CA TRP A 44 6.23 0.57 -9.65
C TRP A 44 6.13 1.02 -11.11
N GLN A 45 6.96 0.42 -11.96
CA GLN A 45 6.82 0.59 -13.40
C GLN A 45 5.83 -0.45 -13.93
N PHE A 46 4.60 -0.01 -14.13
CA PHE A 46 3.52 -0.86 -14.61
C PHE A 46 3.44 -0.79 -16.14
N SER A 47 3.54 -1.97 -16.76
CA SER A 47 3.56 -2.13 -18.22
C SER A 47 2.34 -2.90 -18.75
N GLY A 48 1.33 -3.12 -17.90
CA GLY A 48 0.11 -3.83 -18.26
C GLY A 48 -1.01 -2.91 -18.75
N ASP A 49 -2.06 -3.52 -19.28
CA ASP A 49 -3.34 -2.91 -19.60
C ASP A 49 -4.32 -3.34 -18.51
N CYS A 50 -4.38 -2.58 -17.42
CA CYS A 50 -5.27 -2.87 -16.30
C CYS A 50 -6.04 -1.60 -15.96
N ASP A 51 -7.37 -1.72 -15.98
CA ASP A 51 -8.29 -0.60 -15.76
C ASP A 51 -8.48 -0.34 -14.25
N VAL A 52 -8.35 -1.38 -13.43
CA VAL A 52 -8.60 -1.33 -11.98
C VAL A 52 -7.57 -2.15 -11.22
N LEU A 53 -6.82 -1.48 -10.36
CA LEU A 53 -5.84 -2.09 -9.46
C LEU A 53 -6.35 -2.02 -8.01
N ASN A 54 -6.42 -3.18 -7.34
CA ASN A 54 -6.76 -3.24 -5.91
C ASN A 54 -5.49 -3.46 -5.10
N TYR A 55 -5.30 -2.69 -4.04
CA TYR A 55 -4.12 -2.80 -3.19
C TYR A 55 -4.40 -2.41 -1.73
N TYR A 56 -3.51 -2.82 -0.84
CA TYR A 56 -3.55 -2.44 0.59
C TYR A 56 -2.12 -2.44 1.16
N TYR A 57 -1.87 -1.65 2.20
CA TYR A 57 -0.59 -1.68 2.90
C TYR A 57 -0.66 -2.59 4.13
N SER A 58 0.49 -3.15 4.52
CA SER A 58 0.64 -3.96 5.73
C SER A 58 1.99 -3.70 6.37
N VAL A 59 2.10 -3.82 7.69
CA VAL A 59 3.38 -3.69 8.41
C VAL A 59 3.88 -5.08 8.80
N GLU A 60 5.08 -5.42 8.33
CA GLU A 60 5.79 -6.64 8.74
C GLU A 60 6.91 -6.29 9.71
N TYR A 61 6.99 -7.03 10.82
CA TYR A 61 8.07 -6.89 11.81
C TYR A 61 9.08 -8.02 11.66
N THR A 62 10.38 -7.70 11.74
CA THR A 62 11.51 -8.66 11.74
C THR A 62 11.60 -9.51 13.04
N GLY A 63 10.45 -9.89 13.60
CA GLY A 63 10.33 -10.74 14.79
C GLY A 63 9.01 -11.52 14.86
N GLY A 64 8.26 -11.60 13.75
CA GLY A 64 7.10 -12.49 13.62
C GLY A 64 5.76 -11.91 14.08
N SER A 65 5.68 -10.61 14.34
CA SER A 65 4.41 -9.91 14.59
C SER A 65 4.01 -9.11 13.36
N GLU A 66 3.15 -9.68 12.52
CA GLU A 66 2.59 -8.98 11.36
C GLU A 66 1.42 -8.10 11.84
N ARG A 67 1.59 -6.78 11.74
CA ARG A 67 0.53 -5.82 12.05
C ARG A 67 -0.07 -5.37 10.72
N HIS A 68 -1.27 -5.85 10.41
CA HIS A 68 -1.95 -5.51 9.16
C HIS A 68 -2.77 -4.23 9.35
N GLU A 69 -2.82 -3.34 8.34
CA GLU A 69 -3.95 -2.39 8.25
C GLU A 69 -5.26 -3.15 8.16
N TRP A 70 -6.35 -2.46 8.45
CA TRP A 70 -7.70 -3.00 8.31
C TRP A 70 -7.89 -3.61 6.92
N THR A 71 -8.06 -4.94 6.86
CA THR A 71 -8.33 -5.70 5.63
C THR A 71 -9.68 -5.39 4.95
N THR A 72 -10.47 -4.44 5.45
CA THR A 72 -11.81 -4.10 4.95
C THR A 72 -11.79 -2.87 4.03
N LEU A 73 -10.72 -2.09 4.02
CA LEU A 73 -10.56 -0.94 3.11
C LEU A 73 -9.42 -1.20 2.14
N THR A 74 -9.66 -2.10 1.18
CA THR A 74 -8.78 -2.21 0.01
C THR A 74 -8.87 -0.92 -0.81
N HIS A 75 -7.74 -0.25 -1.01
CA HIS A 75 -7.66 0.88 -1.92
C HIS A 75 -7.87 0.37 -3.34
N ARG A 76 -8.84 0.95 -4.05
CA ARG A 76 -9.11 0.66 -5.46
C ARG A 76 -8.68 1.85 -6.29
N LEU A 77 -7.65 1.65 -7.10
CA LEU A 77 -7.19 2.63 -8.07
C LEU A 77 -7.75 2.29 -9.44
N GLU A 78 -8.53 3.21 -10.00
CA GLU A 78 -9.04 3.07 -11.35
C GLU A 78 -8.14 3.86 -12.32
N LEU A 79 -7.39 3.14 -13.15
CA LEU A 79 -6.42 3.67 -14.11
C LEU A 79 -7.12 4.12 -15.40
N ASN A 80 -8.19 4.92 -15.27
CA ASN A 80 -9.04 5.35 -16.40
C ASN A 80 -8.40 6.42 -17.32
N ALA A 81 -7.22 6.95 -16.99
CA ALA A 81 -6.60 7.96 -17.83
C ALA A 81 -5.78 7.30 -18.95
N ASN A 82 -6.43 7.14 -20.12
CA ASN A 82 -5.90 6.61 -21.39
C ASN A 82 -4.57 7.22 -21.90
N GLN A 83 -4.02 8.25 -21.25
CA GLN A 83 -2.76 8.93 -21.61
C GLN A 83 -1.87 9.29 -20.40
N ALA A 84 -2.23 8.89 -19.18
CA ALA A 84 -1.40 9.19 -18.02
C ALA A 84 -0.16 8.30 -17.99
N SER A 85 1.00 8.92 -18.16
CA SER A 85 2.29 8.25 -18.11
C SER A 85 2.76 8.03 -16.67
N ASP A 86 2.31 8.86 -15.74
CA ASP A 86 2.75 8.89 -14.35
C ASP A 86 1.54 9.13 -13.41
N TYR A 87 1.40 8.28 -12.40
CA TYR A 87 0.41 8.37 -11.34
C TYR A 87 1.13 8.45 -10.00
N THR A 88 0.76 9.42 -9.16
CA THR A 88 1.29 9.54 -7.81
C THR A 88 0.14 9.49 -6.82
N LEU A 89 0.13 8.43 -6.01
CA LEU A 89 -0.85 8.19 -4.97
C LEU A 89 -0.30 8.71 -3.65
N TYR A 90 -1.10 9.50 -2.97
CA TYR A 90 -0.83 9.98 -1.62
C TYR A 90 -1.91 9.43 -0.72
N ASP A 91 -1.67 8.23 -0.22
CA ASP A 91 -2.53 7.57 0.74
C ASP A 91 -2.13 7.98 2.16
N ARG A 92 -3.11 7.97 3.06
CA ARG A 92 -2.86 8.07 4.49
C ARG A 92 -3.11 6.72 5.10
N TRP A 93 -2.23 6.29 5.99
CA TRP A 93 -2.48 5.09 6.79
C TRP A 93 -3.82 5.25 7.51
N THR A 94 -4.72 4.30 7.27
CA THR A 94 -6.02 4.26 7.92
C THR A 94 -5.88 3.30 9.08
N ASP A 95 -5.56 3.85 10.25
CA ASP A 95 -5.58 3.08 11.49
C ASP A 95 -6.99 2.54 11.72
N ILE A 96 -7.09 1.35 12.31
CA ILE A 96 -8.37 0.80 12.72
C ILE A 96 -8.99 1.82 13.69
N PRO A 97 -10.13 2.50 13.39
CA PRO A 97 -10.79 3.26 14.42
C PRO A 97 -10.99 2.33 15.61
N GLU A 98 -10.49 2.79 16.74
CA GLU A 98 -10.55 2.24 18.10
C GLU A 98 -11.92 1.66 18.52
N ASP A 99 -12.96 1.86 17.70
CA ASP A 99 -14.33 1.36 17.83
C ASP A 99 -14.56 -0.08 17.29
N ALA A 100 -13.56 -0.76 16.70
CA ALA A 100 -13.67 -2.16 16.29
C ALA A 100 -13.55 -3.18 17.46
N TYR A 101 -13.57 -2.70 18.71
CA TYR A 101 -13.58 -3.51 19.94
C TYR A 101 -15.00 -3.78 20.50
N LEU A 102 -16.04 -3.69 19.67
CA LEU A 102 -17.40 -4.05 20.08
C LEU A 102 -18.09 -4.92 19.02
N TYR A 103 -17.95 -6.24 19.13
CA TYR A 103 -19.03 -7.12 19.59
C TYR A 103 -18.57 -8.56 19.83
#